data_AF-A0A7V3IUR7-F1
#
_entry.id   AF-A0A7V3IUR7-F1
#
_cell.length_a   1.000
_cell.length_b   1.000
_cell.length_c   1.000
_cell.angle_alpha   90.00
_cell.angle_beta   90.00
_cell.angle_gamma   90.00
#
_symmetry.space_group_name_H-M   'P 1'
#
loop_
_entity.id
_entity.type
_entity.pdbx_description
1 polymer ?
#
loop_
_entity_poly.entity_id
_entity_poly.type
_entity_poly.pdbx_seq_one_letter_code
_entity_poly.pdbx_strand_id
1 'polypeptide(L)'
;MIFILLSVYNVYLKKWPLIGNLLVAFTVSLAIYIPISILKPHILSDTHFQFLLMMAFLSTLIRELVKDMEDQSVDRKFGYQTLPIINLKLSKIIFIILINLIWLIMFSYQVFFQPTTYKILLFIISLLLIFSLIKVYQNQYETATKLIKLLMLIGIFSIFII
;
A
#
# COMPACT_ATOMS: atom_id res chain seq x y z
N MET A 1 4.04 16.54 19.20
CA MET A 1 4.57 17.42 18.13
C MET A 1 4.38 16.82 16.73
N ILE A 2 4.84 15.58 16.47
CA ILE A 2 4.66 14.88 15.17
C ILE A 2 3.18 14.70 14.78
N PHE A 3 2.31 14.36 15.74
CA PHE A 3 0.86 14.25 15.50
C PHE A 3 0.20 15.56 15.06
N ILE A 4 0.65 16.70 15.60
CA ILE A 4 0.09 18.02 15.26
C ILE A 4 0.57 18.43 13.86
N LEU A 5 1.83 18.16 13.52
CA LEU A 5 2.37 18.35 12.17
C LEU A 5 1.65 17.46 11.14
N LEU A 6 1.41 16.19 11.44
CA LEU A 6 0.61 15.29 10.60
C LEU A 6 -0.85 15.75 10.48
N SER A 7 -1.46 16.26 11.55
CA SER A 7 -2.82 16.82 11.51
C SER A 7 -2.92 18.09 10.69
N VAL A 8 -2.00 19.04 10.85
CA VAL A 8 -1.95 20.28 10.04
C VAL A 8 -1.66 19.95 8.58
N TYR A 9 -0.74 19.02 8.33
CA TYR A 9 -0.46 18.48 6.99
C TYR A 9 -1.72 17.83 6.38
N ASN A 10 -2.47 17.02 7.13
CA ASN A 10 -3.72 16.40 6.67
C ASN A 10 -4.76 17.43 6.23
N VAL A 11 -4.89 18.56 6.95
CA VAL A 11 -5.87 19.62 6.66
C VAL A 11 -5.58 20.33 5.33
N TYR A 12 -4.31 20.48 4.96
CA TYR A 12 -3.91 21.16 3.71
C TYR A 12 -3.73 20.20 2.52
N LEU A 13 -3.26 18.96 2.74
CA LEU A 13 -3.03 18.00 1.65
C LEU A 13 -4.21 17.07 1.33
N LYS A 14 -5.20 16.89 2.23
CA LYS A 14 -6.45 16.19 1.86
C LYS A 14 -7.26 16.91 0.77
N LYS A 15 -6.86 18.13 0.40
CA LYS A 15 -7.46 18.88 -0.71
C LYS A 15 -7.01 18.40 -2.09
N TRP A 16 -5.90 17.65 -2.18
CA TRP A 16 -5.35 17.19 -3.44
C TRP A 16 -5.52 15.68 -3.59
N PRO A 17 -6.21 15.20 -4.64
CA PRO A 17 -6.42 13.77 -4.84
C PRO A 17 -5.06 13.07 -5.02
N LEU A 18 -4.89 11.92 -4.36
CA LEU A 18 -3.71 11.04 -4.39
C LEU A 18 -2.40 11.58 -3.78
N ILE A 19 -2.15 12.89 -3.77
CA ILE A 19 -0.86 13.45 -3.30
C ILE A 19 -0.62 13.11 -1.82
N GLY A 20 -1.65 13.26 -0.97
CA GLY A 20 -1.58 12.86 0.43
C GLY A 20 -1.21 11.38 0.59
N ASN A 21 -1.84 10.51 -0.19
CA ASN A 21 -1.66 9.06 -0.12
C ASN A 21 -0.24 8.64 -0.56
N LEU A 22 0.27 9.27 -1.62
CA LEU A 22 1.65 9.08 -2.09
C LEU A 22 2.67 9.47 -1.02
N LEU A 23 2.46 10.60 -0.36
CA LEU A 23 3.36 11.07 0.68
C LEU A 23 3.31 10.19 1.93
N VAL A 24 2.14 9.67 2.31
CA VAL A 24 2.02 8.67 3.40
C VAL A 24 2.77 7.39 3.04
N ALA A 25 2.57 6.86 1.83
CA ALA A 25 3.28 5.67 1.35
C ALA A 25 4.81 5.89 1.31
N PHE A 26 5.25 7.06 0.84
CA PHE A 26 6.67 7.41 0.79
C PHE A 26 7.27 7.53 2.19
N THR A 27 6.55 8.12 3.14
CA THR A 27 6.98 8.24 4.54
C THR A 27 7.16 6.87 5.18
N VAL A 28 6.25 5.91 4.91
CA VAL A 28 6.36 4.54 5.43
C VAL A 28 7.59 3.83 4.85
N SER A 29 7.82 3.92 3.55
CA SER A 29 9.02 3.31 2.93
C SER A 29 10.32 3.98 3.40
N LEU A 30 10.34 5.31 3.57
CA LEU A 30 11.50 6.01 4.12
C LEU A 30 11.80 5.62 5.56
N ALA A 31 10.76 5.40 6.38
CA ALA A 31 10.93 4.94 7.75
C ALA A 31 11.64 3.57 7.85
N ILE A 32 11.52 2.73 6.81
CA ILE A 32 12.26 1.46 6.68
C ILE A 32 13.65 1.69 6.08
N TYR A 33 13.75 2.55 5.06
CA TYR A 33 15.01 2.83 4.34
C TYR A 33 16.08 3.49 5.22
N ILE A 34 15.73 4.56 5.94
CA ILE A 34 16.69 5.41 6.66
C ILE A 34 17.49 4.64 7.74
N PRO A 35 16.88 3.82 8.61
CA PRO A 35 17.65 3.07 9.60
C PRO A 35 18.62 2.08 8.95
N ILE A 36 18.21 1.42 7.87
CA ILE A 36 19.04 0.43 7.17
C ILE A 36 20.18 1.10 6.42
N SER A 37 19.95 2.26 5.80
CA SER A 37 21.00 2.98 5.07
C SER A 37 22.13 3.45 5.99
N ILE A 38 21.81 3.78 7.25
CA ILE A 38 22.79 4.20 8.25
C ILE A 38 23.48 3.00 8.91
N LEU A 39 22.71 2.01 9.36
CA LEU A 39 23.23 0.91 10.19
C LEU A 39 23.83 -0.23 9.36
N LYS A 40 23.29 -0.50 8.17
CA LYS A 40 23.67 -1.65 7.32
C LYS A 40 23.63 -1.27 5.83
N PRO A 41 24.48 -0.33 5.37
CA PRO A 41 24.43 0.19 4.00
C PRO A 41 24.64 -0.88 2.92
N HIS A 42 25.34 -1.98 3.23
CA HIS A 42 25.53 -3.11 2.31
C HIS A 42 24.22 -3.82 1.94
N ILE A 43 23.17 -3.70 2.77
CA ILE A 43 21.84 -4.27 2.50
C ILE A 43 21.06 -3.43 1.48
N LEU A 44 21.47 -2.19 1.20
CA LEU A 44 20.77 -1.34 0.22
C LEU A 44 20.82 -1.91 -1.21
N SER A 45 21.88 -2.65 -1.54
CA SER A 45 22.03 -3.38 -2.81
C SER A 45 21.35 -4.74 -2.81
N ASP A 46 20.81 -5.20 -1.68
CA ASP A 46 20.08 -6.47 -1.60
C ASP A 46 18.72 -6.34 -2.30
N THR A 47 18.48 -7.23 -3.26
CA THR A 47 17.25 -7.27 -4.04
C THR A 47 16.04 -7.62 -3.19
N HIS A 48 16.21 -8.39 -2.10
CA HIS A 48 15.15 -8.70 -1.13
C HIS A 48 14.72 -7.43 -0.39
N PHE A 49 15.67 -6.60 0.01
CA PHE A 49 15.40 -5.34 0.70
C PHE A 49 14.70 -4.33 -0.22
N GLN A 50 15.15 -4.22 -1.48
CA GLN A 50 14.51 -3.37 -2.48
C GLN A 50 13.08 -3.83 -2.79
N PHE A 51 12.86 -5.15 -2.93
CA PHE A 51 11.54 -5.73 -3.07
C PHE A 51 10.64 -5.36 -1.88
N LEU A 52 11.15 -5.50 -0.66
CA LEU A 52 10.39 -5.17 0.55
C LEU A 52 10.01 -3.69 0.61
N LEU A 53 10.92 -2.78 0.29
CA LEU A 53 10.64 -1.34 0.27
C LEU A 53 9.55 -0.98 -0.74
N MET A 54 9.60 -1.59 -1.91
CA MET A 54 8.60 -1.41 -2.97
C MET A 54 7.24 -1.98 -2.56
N MET A 55 7.21 -3.14 -1.91
CA MET A 55 5.99 -3.74 -1.39
C MET A 55 5.39 -2.91 -0.24
N ALA A 56 6.22 -2.39 0.67
CA ALA A 56 5.76 -1.49 1.73
C ALA A 56 5.15 -0.20 1.17
N PHE A 57 5.76 0.37 0.13
CA PHE A 57 5.24 1.55 -0.56
C PHE A 57 3.88 1.26 -1.21
N LEU A 58 3.82 0.26 -2.09
CA LEU A 58 2.63 -0.04 -2.90
C LEU A 58 1.46 -0.51 -2.03
N SER A 59 1.73 -1.37 -1.04
CA SER A 59 0.69 -1.84 -0.12
C SER A 59 0.10 -0.70 0.73
N THR A 60 0.93 0.25 1.16
CA THR A 60 0.46 1.44 1.89
C THR A 60 -0.35 2.37 0.98
N LEU A 61 0.10 2.58 -0.25
CA LEU A 61 -0.62 3.41 -1.23
C LEU A 61 -2.01 2.83 -1.54
N ILE A 62 -2.08 1.51 -1.75
CA ILE A 62 -3.35 0.80 -1.95
C ILE A 62 -4.25 0.90 -0.72
N ARG A 63 -3.69 0.75 0.50
CA ARG A 63 -4.44 0.91 1.75
C ARG A 63 -5.09 2.27 1.84
N GLU A 64 -4.33 3.35 1.62
CA GLU A 64 -4.89 4.71 1.68
C GLU A 64 -5.95 4.92 0.60
N LEU A 65 -5.74 4.42 -0.61
CA LEU A 65 -6.73 4.54 -1.69
C LEU A 65 -8.06 3.84 -1.34
N VAL A 66 -8.01 2.62 -0.81
CA VAL A 66 -9.24 1.88 -0.42
C VAL A 66 -9.88 2.50 0.81
N LYS A 67 -9.08 3.00 1.76
CA LYS A 67 -9.59 3.73 2.92
C LYS A 67 -10.30 5.02 2.50
N ASP A 68 -9.78 5.77 1.53
CA ASP A 68 -10.48 6.95 0.99
C ASP A 68 -11.83 6.55 0.33
N MET A 69 -11.91 5.35 -0.27
CA MET A 69 -13.18 4.84 -0.83
C MET A 69 -14.19 4.46 0.25
N GLU A 70 -13.72 3.94 1.40
CA GLU A 70 -14.52 3.68 2.60
C GLU A 70 -15.02 4.99 3.23
N ASP A 71 -14.13 5.99 3.35
CA ASP A 71 -14.37 7.25 4.06
C ASP A 71 -15.15 8.30 3.23
N GLN A 72 -15.64 7.97 2.02
CA GLN A 72 -16.34 8.91 1.13
C GLN A 72 -17.46 9.71 1.82
N SER A 73 -18.28 9.04 2.64
CA SER A 73 -19.42 9.69 3.31
C SER A 73 -18.98 10.67 4.40
N VAL A 74 -17.87 10.36 5.07
CA VAL A 74 -17.28 11.20 6.12
C VAL A 74 -16.56 12.38 5.47
N ASP A 75 -15.70 12.12 4.49
CA ASP A 75 -14.91 13.12 3.80
C ASP A 75 -15.80 14.16 3.07
N ARG A 76 -16.96 13.74 2.51
CA ARG A 76 -17.95 14.67 1.94
C ARG A 76 -18.52 15.64 2.97
N LYS A 77 -18.79 15.18 4.21
CA LYS A 77 -19.31 16.04 5.29
C LYS A 77 -18.28 17.11 5.72
N PHE A 78 -17.00 16.80 5.60
CA PHE A 78 -15.90 17.72 5.90
C PHE A 78 -15.45 18.57 4.69
N GLY A 79 -16.09 18.40 3.52
CA GLY A 79 -15.76 19.17 2.32
C GLY A 79 -14.44 18.79 1.65
N TYR A 80 -13.90 17.59 1.90
CA TYR A 80 -12.68 17.12 1.27
C TYR A 80 -12.93 16.67 -0.18
N GLN A 81 -11.92 16.81 -1.03
CA GLN A 81 -11.96 16.45 -2.45
C GLN A 81 -11.01 15.28 -2.74
N THR A 82 -11.20 14.16 -2.03
CA THR A 82 -10.42 12.94 -2.28
C THR A 82 -10.75 12.35 -3.65
N LEU A 83 -9.82 11.58 -4.23
CA LEU A 83 -10.02 10.95 -5.54
C LEU A 83 -11.35 10.19 -5.66
N PRO A 84 -11.78 9.37 -4.68
CA PRO A 84 -13.06 8.67 -4.76
C PRO A 84 -14.29 9.61 -4.73
N ILE A 85 -14.18 10.79 -4.14
CA ILE A 85 -15.24 11.81 -4.17
C ILE A 85 -15.33 12.44 -5.55
N ILE A 86 -14.20 12.78 -6.16
CA ILE A 86 -14.14 13.40 -7.50
C ILE A 86 -14.56 12.37 -8.57
N ASN A 87 -13.97 11.18 -8.54
CA ASN A 87 -14.22 10.13 -9.51
C ASN A 87 -13.95 8.73 -8.92
N LEU A 88 -15.02 8.10 -8.44
CA LEU A 88 -14.97 6.72 -7.91
C LEU A 88 -14.54 5.69 -8.97
N LYS A 89 -14.92 5.87 -10.24
CA LYS A 89 -14.52 4.95 -11.32
C LYS A 89 -13.02 5.02 -11.56
N LEU A 90 -12.45 6.23 -11.60
CA LEU A 90 -11.00 6.43 -11.73
C LEU A 90 -10.26 5.82 -10.53
N SER A 91 -10.79 5.98 -9.32
CA SER A 91 -10.21 5.35 -8.11
C SER A 91 -10.15 3.83 -8.21
N LYS A 92 -11.21 3.18 -8.72
CA LYS A 92 -11.22 1.74 -8.98
C LYS A 92 -10.21 1.34 -10.06
N ILE A 93 -10.07 2.12 -11.13
CA ILE A 93 -9.08 1.85 -12.19
C ILE A 93 -7.66 1.94 -11.64
N ILE A 94 -7.34 3.01 -10.88
CA ILE A 94 -6.02 3.16 -10.26
C ILE A 94 -5.73 2.01 -9.30
N PHE A 95 -6.71 1.60 -8.50
CA PHE A 95 -6.58 0.45 -7.62
C PHE A 95 -6.25 -0.84 -8.39
N ILE A 96 -6.93 -1.10 -9.51
CA ILE A 96 -6.64 -2.24 -10.39
C ILE A 96 -5.22 -2.15 -10.97
N ILE A 97 -4.79 -0.97 -11.42
CA ILE A 97 -3.44 -0.74 -11.95
C ILE A 97 -2.39 -1.05 -10.87
N LEU A 98 -2.58 -0.56 -9.65
CA LEU A 98 -1.67 -0.80 -8.53
C LEU A 98 -1.57 -2.28 -8.16
N ILE A 99 -2.69 -3.02 -8.18
CA ILE A 99 -2.66 -4.46 -7.92
C ILE A 99 -1.93 -5.22 -9.03
N ASN A 100 -2.14 -4.86 -10.30
CA ASN A 100 -1.38 -5.46 -11.41
C ASN A 100 0.11 -5.14 -11.31
N LEU A 101 0.47 -3.93 -10.86
CA LEU A 101 1.86 -3.57 -10.61
C LEU A 101 2.48 -4.43 -9.50
N ILE A 102 1.76 -4.69 -8.40
CA ILE A 102 2.22 -5.60 -7.35
C ILE A 102 2.43 -7.01 -7.91
N TRP A 103 1.50 -7.54 -8.71
CA TRP A 103 1.67 -8.86 -9.33
C TRP A 103 2.85 -8.92 -10.28
N LEU A 104 3.06 -7.89 -11.11
CA LEU A 104 4.21 -7.81 -11.99
C LEU A 104 5.53 -7.87 -11.20
N ILE A 105 5.61 -7.11 -10.12
CA ILE A 105 6.79 -7.09 -9.24
C ILE A 105 6.99 -8.45 -8.56
N MET A 106 5.93 -9.03 -7.99
CA MET A 106 5.98 -10.36 -7.37
C MET A 106 6.39 -11.45 -8.37
N PHE A 107 5.85 -11.41 -9.59
CA PHE A 107 6.20 -12.35 -10.64
C PHE A 107 7.66 -12.20 -11.06
N SER A 108 8.12 -10.96 -11.30
CA SER A 108 9.52 -10.70 -11.63
C SER A 108 10.46 -11.22 -10.53
N TYR A 109 10.13 -10.96 -9.26
CA TYR A 109 10.90 -11.41 -8.13
C TYR A 109 10.98 -12.94 -8.06
N GLN A 110 9.86 -13.63 -8.27
CA GLN A 110 9.82 -15.09 -8.30
C GLN A 110 10.64 -15.69 -9.45
N VAL A 111 10.61 -15.08 -10.63
CA VAL A 111 11.35 -15.57 -11.81
C VAL A 111 12.86 -15.43 -11.63
N PHE A 112 13.32 -14.27 -11.14
CA PHE A 112 14.75 -13.94 -11.09
C PHE A 112 15.45 -14.43 -9.81
N PHE A 113 14.76 -14.54 -8.68
CA PHE A 113 15.38 -14.87 -7.40
C PHE A 113 14.96 -16.23 -6.83
N GLN A 114 14.04 -16.94 -7.52
CA GLN A 114 13.55 -18.31 -7.28
C GLN A 114 13.62 -18.87 -5.85
N PRO A 115 13.13 -18.19 -4.81
CA PRO A 115 13.24 -18.78 -3.50
C PRO A 115 12.00 -19.66 -3.27
N THR A 116 12.19 -20.98 -3.37
CA THR A 116 11.13 -22.00 -3.22
C THR A 116 10.36 -21.86 -1.91
N THR A 117 11.03 -21.32 -0.89
CA THR A 117 10.51 -20.98 0.44
C THR A 117 9.35 -19.97 0.44
N TYR A 118 9.26 -19.07 -0.55
CA TYR A 118 8.27 -17.98 -0.51
C TYR A 118 7.07 -18.20 -1.44
N LYS A 119 7.01 -19.31 -2.18
CA LYS A 119 5.90 -19.58 -3.11
C LYS A 119 4.55 -19.60 -2.39
N ILE A 120 4.49 -20.21 -1.21
CA ILE A 120 3.26 -20.27 -0.39
C ILE A 120 2.87 -18.86 0.07
N LEU A 121 3.83 -18.07 0.54
CA LEU A 121 3.59 -16.69 0.97
C LEU A 121 3.07 -15.81 -0.18
N LEU A 122 3.75 -15.85 -1.33
CA LEU A 122 3.36 -15.09 -2.52
C LEU A 122 1.97 -15.53 -3.03
N PHE A 123 1.65 -16.81 -2.92
CA PHE A 123 0.32 -17.33 -3.23
C PHE A 123 -0.75 -16.76 -2.29
N ILE A 124 -0.50 -16.75 -0.97
CA ILE A 124 -1.41 -16.15 0.03
C ILE A 124 -1.61 -14.65 -0.24
N ILE A 125 -0.54 -13.91 -0.49
CA ILE A 125 -0.61 -12.47 -0.83
C ILE A 125 -1.45 -12.27 -2.09
N SER A 126 -1.22 -13.08 -3.13
CA SER A 126 -1.98 -13.00 -4.38
C SER A 126 -3.47 -13.25 -4.15
N LEU A 127 -3.81 -14.25 -3.33
CA LEU A 127 -5.19 -14.58 -2.99
C LEU A 127 -5.88 -13.42 -2.24
N LEU A 128 -5.19 -12.79 -1.30
CA LEU A 128 -5.71 -11.62 -0.57
C LEU A 128 -5.93 -10.43 -1.51
N LEU A 129 -5.04 -10.19 -2.47
CA LEU A 129 -5.23 -9.16 -3.49
C LEU A 129 -6.46 -9.43 -4.36
N ILE A 130 -6.67 -10.68 -4.82
CA ILE A 130 -7.88 -11.07 -5.57
C ILE A 130 -9.14 -10.81 -4.74
N PHE A 131 -9.16 -11.24 -3.48
CA PHE A 131 -10.32 -10.99 -2.62
C PHE A 131 -10.56 -9.50 -2.40
N SER A 132 -9.50 -8.70 -2.21
CA SER A 132 -9.63 -7.25 -2.10
C SER A 132 -10.21 -6.61 -3.37
N LEU A 133 -9.81 -7.08 -4.57
CA LEU A 133 -10.39 -6.66 -5.85
C LEU A 133 -11.89 -6.92 -5.91
N ILE A 134 -12.30 -8.14 -5.58
CA ILE A 134 -13.71 -8.54 -5.58
C ILE A 134 -14.50 -7.64 -4.62
N LYS A 135 -13.97 -7.39 -3.41
CA LYS A 135 -14.63 -6.55 -2.40
C LYS A 135 -14.75 -5.10 -2.82
N VAL A 136 -13.72 -4.51 -3.42
CA VAL A 136 -13.78 -3.13 -3.96
C VAL A 136 -14.79 -3.03 -5.11
N TYR A 137 -14.86 -4.04 -5.98
CA TYR A 137 -15.85 -4.04 -7.07
C TYR A 137 -17.29 -4.12 -6.55
N GLN A 138 -17.52 -4.93 -5.51
CA GLN A 138 -18.80 -5.05 -4.79
C GLN A 138 -19.13 -3.83 -3.90
N ASN A 139 -18.29 -2.80 -3.88
CA ASN A 139 -18.41 -1.62 -3.00
C ASN A 139 -18.36 -1.97 -1.49
N GLN A 140 -17.77 -3.11 -1.12
CA GLN A 140 -17.60 -3.54 0.28
C GLN A 140 -16.23 -3.06 0.82
N TYR A 141 -16.04 -1.74 0.89
CA TYR A 141 -14.74 -1.13 1.15
C TYR A 141 -14.17 -1.46 2.54
N GLU A 142 -15.01 -1.52 3.58
CA GLU A 142 -14.57 -1.91 4.94
C GLU A 142 -13.88 -3.28 4.94
N THR A 143 -14.47 -4.27 4.24
CA THR A 143 -13.86 -5.60 4.12
C THR A 143 -12.59 -5.59 3.27
N ALA A 144 -12.54 -4.79 2.20
CA ALA A 144 -11.34 -4.62 1.40
C ALA A 144 -10.20 -4.01 2.23
N THR A 145 -10.48 -2.98 3.03
CA THR A 145 -9.53 -2.36 3.95
C THR A 145 -8.99 -3.39 4.96
N LYS A 146 -9.87 -4.24 5.53
CA LYS A 146 -9.44 -5.32 6.45
C LYS A 146 -8.52 -6.33 5.76
N LEU A 147 -8.83 -6.74 4.53
CA LEU A 147 -7.99 -7.65 3.75
C LEU A 147 -6.62 -7.05 3.43
N ILE A 148 -6.56 -5.76 3.06
CA ILE A 148 -5.30 -5.06 2.78
C ILE A 148 -4.47 -4.91 4.07
N LYS A 149 -5.10 -4.60 5.21
CA LYS A 149 -4.41 -4.58 6.51
C LYS A 149 -3.83 -5.96 6.87
N LEU A 150 -4.57 -7.04 6.60
CA LEU A 150 -4.07 -8.40 6.78
C LEU A 150 -2.88 -8.70 5.86
N LEU A 151 -2.96 -8.28 4.60
CA LEU A 151 -1.84 -8.41 3.64
C LEU A 151 -0.60 -7.67 4.13
N MET A 152 -0.73 -6.43 4.63
CA MET A 152 0.38 -5.67 5.20
C MET A 152 0.99 -6.38 6.41
N LEU A 153 0.15 -6.94 7.30
CA LEU A 153 0.60 -7.68 8.47
C LEU A 153 1.41 -8.93 8.07
N ILE A 154 0.93 -9.69 7.10
CA ILE A 154 1.66 -10.85 6.54
C ILE A 154 3.00 -10.42 5.92
N GLY A 155 3.03 -9.28 5.21
CA GLY A 155 4.25 -8.72 4.63
C GLY A 155 5.27 -8.25 5.68
N ILE A 156 4.82 -7.80 6.85
CA ILE A 156 5.74 -7.51 7.97
C ILE A 156 6.33 -8.81 8.52
N PHE A 157 5.49 -9.84 8.72
CA PHE A 157 5.97 -11.13 9.22
C PHE A 157 6.93 -11.84 8.26
N SER A 158 6.84 -11.58 6.96
CA SER A 158 7.79 -12.16 6.00
C SER A 158 9.23 -11.71 6.21
N ILE A 159 9.47 -10.58 6.90
CA ILE A 159 10.82 -10.14 7.27
C ILE A 159 11.53 -11.17 8.13
N PHE A 160 10.82 -11.90 9.00
CA PHE A 160 11.42 -12.91 9.88
C PHE A 160 11.71 -14.23 9.17
N ILE A 161 11.15 -14.41 7.98
CA ILE A 161 11.33 -15.62 7.15
C ILE A 161 12.50 -15.41 6.16
N ILE A 162 12.83 -14.15 5.87
CA ILE A 162 13.99 -13.70 5.05
C ILE A 162 15.24 -13.60 5.92
#